data_AF-A0A938BFH2-F1
#
_entry.id   AF-A0A938BFH2-F1
#
_cell.length_a   1.000
_cell.length_b   1.000
_cell.length_c   1.000
_cell.angle_alpha   90.00
_cell.angle_beta   90.00
_cell.angle_gamma   90.00
#
_symmetry.space_group_name_H-M   'P 1'
#
loop_
_entity.id
_entity.type
_entity.pdbx_description
1 polymer ?
#
loop_
_entity_poly.entity_id
_entity_poly.type
_entity_poly.pdbx_seq_one_letter_code
_entity_poly.pdbx_strand_id
1 'polypeptide(L)'
;MKKLYKDKTIAVLPDFVGDSVFWLSSIGLNVKELSWQEVIDPKIFNVKSFPVTVYAGDENYTQTVNDNNDVDRAILKYLEDSGTLMVIPVGPFPFFLNEKGKVVSSASKFGLPIQGGWESPSAELNLSFQIDNKRLNGLPKSVEFPKSGDLRWRPCIWQSNSSSDIYIPLAKLVDSSGQDYGDGIAYIEHKTTNPKNAKIIYSWMRMTDIFDMDDLLFAIFSLPYNVSR
;
A
#
# COMPACT_ATOMS: atom_id res chain seq x y z
N MET A 1 5.58 12.86 12.68
CA MET A 1 4.43 12.88 11.76
C MET A 1 3.77 14.26 11.56
N LYS A 2 3.21 14.93 12.58
CA LYS A 2 2.51 16.23 12.41
C LYS A 2 3.29 17.29 11.64
N LYS A 3 4.61 17.39 11.86
CA LYS A 3 5.49 18.29 11.09
C LYS A 3 5.63 17.90 9.62
N LEU A 4 5.62 16.61 9.30
CA LEU A 4 5.79 16.07 7.93
C LEU A 4 4.56 16.38 7.05
N TYR A 5 3.38 16.34 7.67
CA TYR A 5 2.08 16.59 7.04
C TYR A 5 1.47 17.94 7.42
N LYS A 6 2.28 18.84 7.98
CA LYS A 6 1.82 20.19 8.29
C LYS A 6 1.33 20.85 6.99
N ASP A 7 0.12 21.40 7.03
CA ASP A 7 -0.54 22.09 5.91
C ASP A 7 -0.81 21.19 4.68
N LYS A 8 -0.72 19.86 4.82
CA LYS A 8 -1.04 18.90 3.77
C LYS A 8 -2.34 18.18 4.10
N THR A 9 -3.15 17.92 3.07
CA THR A 9 -4.31 17.06 3.17
C THR A 9 -3.95 15.68 2.63
N ILE A 10 -4.27 14.64 3.40
CA ILE A 10 -4.16 13.24 2.95
C ILE A 10 -5.51 12.86 2.35
N ALA A 11 -5.52 12.45 1.08
CA ALA A 11 -6.72 11.88 0.49
C ALA A 11 -6.90 10.44 0.95
N VAL A 12 -8.15 10.04 1.17
CA VAL A 12 -8.54 8.64 1.36
C VAL A 12 -9.48 8.30 0.21
N LEU A 13 -9.14 7.25 -0.54
CA LEU A 13 -10.03 6.74 -1.58
C LEU A 13 -11.32 6.20 -0.95
N PRO A 14 -12.47 6.31 -1.65
CA PRO A 14 -13.74 5.86 -1.11
C PRO A 14 -13.75 4.35 -0.80
N ASP A 15 -14.79 3.93 -0.07
CA ASP A 15 -15.03 2.53 0.30
C ASP A 15 -13.91 1.91 1.16
N PHE A 16 -13.25 2.75 1.98
CA PHE A 16 -12.26 2.25 2.93
C PHE A 16 -12.95 1.39 4.01
N VAL A 17 -12.19 0.42 4.50
CA VAL A 17 -12.58 -0.50 5.56
C VAL A 17 -11.47 -0.55 6.62
N GLY A 18 -11.85 -0.76 7.87
CA GLY A 18 -10.92 -0.87 8.99
C GLY A 18 -10.47 0.47 9.61
N ASP A 19 -9.55 0.36 10.57
CA ASP A 19 -9.28 1.42 11.53
C ASP A 19 -8.15 2.39 11.12
N SER A 20 -7.42 2.10 10.05
CA SER A 20 -6.27 2.91 9.61
C SER A 20 -6.64 4.35 9.26
N VAL A 21 -7.83 4.57 8.68
CA VAL A 21 -8.33 5.92 8.36
C VAL A 21 -8.79 6.67 9.60
N PHE A 22 -9.45 5.98 10.54
CA PHE A 22 -9.84 6.56 11.84
C PHE A 22 -8.61 6.97 12.64
N TRP A 23 -7.57 6.15 12.62
CA TRP A 23 -6.29 6.44 13.25
C TRP A 23 -5.65 7.73 12.71
N LEU A 24 -5.61 7.92 11.38
CA LEU A 24 -5.05 9.15 10.79
C LEU A 24 -5.75 10.41 11.30
N SER A 25 -7.08 10.33 11.43
CA SER A 25 -7.90 11.42 11.95
C SER A 25 -7.66 11.65 13.45
N SER A 26 -7.55 10.58 14.24
CA SER A 26 -7.39 10.67 15.71
C SER A 26 -6.06 11.31 16.13
N ILE A 27 -4.99 11.11 15.35
CA ILE A 27 -3.68 11.74 15.61
C ILE A 27 -3.60 13.20 15.12
N GLY A 28 -4.70 13.75 14.57
CA GLY A 28 -4.84 15.15 14.17
C GLY A 28 -4.19 15.49 12.82
N LEU A 29 -4.11 14.53 11.89
CA LEU A 29 -3.79 14.83 10.49
C LEU A 29 -5.02 15.33 9.75
N ASN A 30 -4.82 16.19 8.75
CA ASN A 30 -5.91 16.64 7.89
C ASN A 30 -6.20 15.56 6.84
N VAL A 31 -7.29 14.83 7.02
CA VAL A 31 -7.71 13.74 6.15
C VAL A 31 -8.97 14.16 5.41
N LYS A 32 -9.01 13.91 4.09
CA LYS A 32 -10.22 14.07 3.28
C LYS A 32 -10.57 12.74 2.63
N GLU A 33 -11.69 12.15 3.07
CA GLU A 33 -12.36 11.12 2.29
C GLU A 33 -12.92 11.76 1.02
N LEU A 34 -12.60 11.15 -0.12
CA LEU A 34 -13.13 11.56 -1.42
C LEU A 34 -14.38 10.75 -1.74
N SER A 35 -15.23 11.29 -2.63
CA SER A 35 -16.19 10.50 -3.42
C SER A 35 -15.55 10.02 -4.72
N TRP A 36 -16.11 8.98 -5.35
CA TRP A 36 -15.61 8.54 -6.66
C TRP A 36 -15.73 9.62 -7.75
N GLN A 37 -16.74 10.50 -7.67
CA GLN A 37 -16.86 11.68 -8.54
C GLN A 37 -15.71 12.67 -8.33
N GLU A 38 -15.26 12.88 -7.08
CA GLU A 38 -14.11 13.74 -6.80
C GLU A 38 -12.80 13.11 -7.26
N VAL A 39 -12.67 11.79 -7.19
CA VAL A 39 -11.49 11.06 -7.70
C VAL A 39 -11.30 11.29 -9.20
N ILE A 40 -12.39 11.28 -9.99
CA ILE A 40 -12.32 11.51 -11.44
C ILE A 40 -12.27 12.98 -11.84
N ASP A 41 -12.42 13.93 -10.90
CA ASP A 41 -12.28 15.37 -11.18
C ASP A 41 -10.83 15.82 -10.96
N PRO A 42 -10.06 16.13 -12.02
CA PRO A 42 -8.66 16.54 -11.88
C PRO A 42 -8.47 17.89 -11.19
N LYS A 43 -9.54 18.71 -11.08
CA LYS A 43 -9.49 19.96 -10.31
C LYS A 43 -9.48 19.70 -8.80
N ILE A 44 -10.01 18.55 -8.38
CA ILE A 44 -10.07 18.13 -6.98
C ILE A 44 -8.94 17.14 -6.71
N PHE A 45 -8.95 15.99 -7.37
CA PHE A 45 -7.95 14.93 -7.16
C PHE A 45 -6.69 15.16 -8.00
N ASN A 46 -5.67 15.72 -7.35
CA ASN A 46 -4.35 15.96 -7.93
C ASN A 46 -3.28 16.07 -6.84
N VAL A 47 -2.01 15.96 -7.24
CA VAL A 47 -0.86 15.98 -6.32
C VAL A 47 -0.66 17.29 -5.58
N LYS A 48 -1.17 18.42 -6.10
CA LYS A 48 -1.09 19.72 -5.43
C LYS A 48 -2.05 19.78 -4.22
N SER A 49 -3.21 19.15 -4.36
CA SER A 49 -4.24 19.09 -3.31
C SER A 49 -3.94 17.96 -2.33
N PHE A 50 -3.47 16.82 -2.84
CA PHE A 50 -3.23 15.60 -2.05
C PHE A 50 -1.86 15.00 -2.39
N PRO A 51 -0.78 15.42 -1.73
CA PRO A 51 0.55 14.84 -1.99
C PRO A 51 0.64 13.35 -1.60
N VAL A 52 -0.27 12.88 -0.75
CA VAL A 52 -0.42 11.46 -0.37
C VAL A 52 -1.90 11.08 -0.47
N THR A 53 -2.15 9.90 -1.03
CA THR A 53 -3.46 9.26 -1.12
C THR A 53 -3.39 7.87 -0.50
N VAL A 54 -4.40 7.48 0.26
CA VAL A 54 -4.50 6.18 0.93
C VAL A 54 -5.61 5.35 0.28
N TYR A 55 -5.28 4.12 -0.11
CA TYR A 55 -6.24 3.05 -0.33
C TYR A 55 -6.26 2.15 0.89
N ALA A 56 -7.38 2.16 1.60
CA ALA A 56 -7.63 1.28 2.73
C ALA A 56 -8.89 0.42 2.49
N GLY A 57 -9.17 0.09 1.23
CA GLY A 57 -10.30 -0.75 0.85
C GLY A 57 -10.03 -2.24 1.05
N ASP A 58 -11.00 -3.05 0.62
CA ASP A 58 -10.89 -4.51 0.54
C ASP A 58 -10.37 -4.93 -0.85
N GLU A 59 -10.95 -5.96 -1.48
CA GLU A 59 -10.67 -6.33 -2.87
C GLU A 59 -11.47 -5.51 -3.89
N ASN A 60 -12.61 -4.97 -3.46
CA ASN A 60 -13.53 -4.22 -4.29
C ASN A 60 -13.10 -2.74 -4.41
N TYR A 61 -13.34 -2.16 -5.58
CA TYR A 61 -13.28 -0.71 -5.80
C TYR A 61 -14.17 -0.32 -6.97
N THR A 62 -14.50 0.97 -7.08
CA THR A 62 -15.17 1.48 -8.27
C THR A 62 -14.13 1.77 -9.36
N GLN A 63 -14.24 1.09 -10.50
CA GLN A 63 -13.35 1.32 -11.65
C GLN A 63 -13.92 2.38 -12.60
N THR A 64 -15.25 2.50 -12.64
CA THR A 64 -15.98 3.36 -13.58
C THR A 64 -17.07 4.17 -12.87
N VAL A 65 -17.09 5.48 -13.09
CA VAL A 65 -18.16 6.39 -12.61
C VAL A 65 -18.97 6.92 -13.78
N ASN A 66 -18.33 7.64 -14.71
CA ASN A 66 -18.95 8.27 -15.86
C ASN A 66 -18.54 7.58 -17.16
N ASP A 67 -17.23 7.38 -17.34
CA ASP A 67 -16.64 6.79 -18.54
C ASP A 67 -15.87 5.53 -18.17
N ASN A 68 -15.95 4.51 -19.02
CA ASN A 68 -15.28 3.23 -18.82
C ASN A 68 -13.84 3.39 -18.33
N ASN A 69 -13.49 2.89 -17.15
CA ASN A 69 -12.17 2.96 -16.49
C ASN A 69 -11.67 4.39 -16.17
N ASP A 70 -12.56 5.36 -15.95
CA ASP A 70 -12.17 6.73 -15.59
C ASP A 70 -11.47 6.83 -14.24
N VAL A 71 -11.83 5.99 -13.25
CA VAL A 71 -11.12 5.93 -11.97
C VAL A 71 -9.69 5.40 -12.16
N ASP A 72 -9.50 4.33 -12.94
CA ASP A 72 -8.16 3.81 -13.25
C ASP A 72 -7.30 4.90 -13.90
N ARG A 73 -7.85 5.65 -14.86
CA ARG A 73 -7.14 6.76 -15.51
C ARG A 73 -6.79 7.88 -14.53
N ALA A 74 -7.69 8.24 -13.62
CA ALA A 74 -7.46 9.29 -12.64
C ALA A 74 -6.36 8.91 -11.65
N ILE A 75 -6.38 7.67 -11.13
CA ILE A 75 -5.32 7.15 -10.24
C ILE A 75 -3.98 7.09 -10.97
N LEU A 76 -3.95 6.60 -12.21
CA LEU A 76 -2.73 6.59 -13.02
C LEU A 76 -2.18 7.99 -13.24
N LYS A 77 -3.03 8.95 -13.61
CA LYS A 77 -2.60 10.35 -13.81
C LYS A 77 -2.02 10.96 -12.53
N TYR A 78 -2.65 10.69 -11.39
CA TYR A 78 -2.15 11.12 -10.07
C TYR A 78 -0.75 10.56 -9.78
N LEU A 79 -0.54 9.27 -10.05
CA LEU A 79 0.75 8.60 -9.87
C LEU A 79 1.82 9.15 -10.83
N GLU A 80 1.46 9.35 -12.10
CA GLU A 80 2.33 9.92 -13.14
C GLU A 80 2.79 11.35 -12.81
N ASP A 81 1.94 12.10 -12.12
CA ASP A 81 2.23 13.44 -11.60
C ASP A 81 3.05 13.43 -10.30
N SER A 82 3.70 12.29 -9.97
CA SER A 82 4.52 12.09 -8.77
C SER A 82 3.73 12.00 -7.45
N GLY A 83 2.47 11.58 -7.53
CA GLY A 83 1.65 11.27 -6.36
C GLY A 83 2.19 10.08 -5.56
N THR A 84 1.92 10.08 -4.25
CA THR A 84 2.22 8.93 -3.39
C THR A 84 0.93 8.17 -3.09
N LEU A 85 0.89 6.89 -3.44
CA LEU A 85 -0.21 6.00 -3.07
C LEU A 85 0.23 5.05 -1.95
N MET A 86 -0.43 5.14 -0.80
CA MET A 86 -0.29 4.19 0.30
C MET A 86 -1.40 3.16 0.20
N VAL A 87 -1.05 1.90 -0.01
CA VAL A 87 -1.96 0.77 -0.22
C VAL A 87 -1.89 -0.08 1.03
N ILE A 88 -2.87 0.12 1.91
CA ILE A 88 -2.99 -0.53 3.23
C ILE A 88 -4.35 -1.24 3.28
N PRO A 89 -4.60 -2.23 2.40
CA PRO A 89 -5.90 -2.84 2.28
C PRO A 89 -6.18 -3.75 3.48
N VAL A 90 -7.46 -3.98 3.75
CA VAL A 90 -7.88 -5.05 4.68
C VAL A 90 -7.87 -6.40 3.95
N GLY A 91 -8.21 -6.41 2.65
CA GLY A 91 -8.28 -7.59 1.79
C GLY A 91 -6.98 -7.97 1.09
N PRO A 92 -6.86 -9.22 0.61
CA PRO A 92 -5.63 -9.77 0.02
C PRO A 92 -5.27 -9.17 -1.33
N PHE A 93 -6.25 -8.87 -2.17
CA PHE A 93 -6.00 -8.35 -3.51
C PHE A 93 -6.58 -6.94 -3.67
N PRO A 94 -5.82 -5.87 -3.36
CA PRO A 94 -6.30 -4.51 -3.58
C PRO A 94 -6.63 -4.30 -5.07
N PHE A 95 -7.72 -3.57 -5.36
CA PHE A 95 -8.15 -3.25 -6.73
C PHE A 95 -8.44 -4.49 -7.63
N PHE A 96 -8.97 -5.57 -7.05
CA PHE A 96 -9.20 -6.83 -7.75
C PHE A 96 -10.55 -6.91 -8.45
N LEU A 97 -11.61 -6.48 -7.76
CA LEU A 97 -12.99 -6.52 -8.23
C LEU A 97 -13.50 -5.10 -8.49
N ASN A 98 -14.12 -4.88 -9.65
CA ASN A 98 -14.74 -3.60 -9.96
C ASN A 98 -16.16 -3.47 -9.36
N GLU A 99 -16.84 -2.36 -9.64
CA GLU A 99 -18.17 -2.05 -9.11
C GLU A 99 -19.27 -3.07 -9.50
N LYS A 100 -19.00 -3.94 -10.47
CA LYS A 100 -19.90 -5.02 -10.92
C LYS A 100 -19.50 -6.39 -10.38
N GLY A 101 -18.53 -6.46 -9.46
CA GLY A 101 -17.94 -7.70 -8.95
C GLY A 101 -17.13 -8.46 -10.00
N LYS A 102 -16.70 -7.81 -11.09
CA LYS A 102 -15.87 -8.44 -12.12
C LYS A 102 -14.40 -8.31 -11.76
N VAL A 103 -13.65 -9.40 -11.95
CA VAL A 103 -12.19 -9.40 -11.83
C VAL A 103 -11.57 -8.50 -12.89
N VAL A 104 -10.81 -7.51 -12.43
CA VAL A 104 -10.06 -6.56 -13.26
C VAL A 104 -8.58 -6.48 -12.89
N SER A 105 -8.22 -6.83 -11.64
CA SER A 105 -6.84 -6.96 -11.17
C SER A 105 -5.97 -5.74 -11.50
N SER A 106 -6.43 -4.54 -11.14
CA SER A 106 -5.80 -3.27 -11.56
C SER A 106 -4.54 -2.89 -10.76
N ALA A 107 -4.23 -3.60 -9.67
CA ALA A 107 -3.04 -3.35 -8.85
C ALA A 107 -1.74 -3.21 -9.68
N SER A 108 -1.52 -4.13 -10.63
CA SER A 108 -0.33 -4.10 -11.49
C SER A 108 -0.28 -2.87 -12.41
N LYS A 109 -1.44 -2.39 -12.89
CA LYS A 109 -1.51 -1.14 -13.67
C LYS A 109 -1.04 0.04 -12.83
N PHE A 110 -1.37 0.04 -11.54
CA PHE A 110 -0.96 1.09 -10.60
C PHE A 110 0.47 0.93 -10.10
N GLY A 111 1.24 -0.05 -10.59
CA GLY A 111 2.64 -0.25 -10.24
C GLY A 111 2.87 -1.22 -9.08
N LEU A 112 1.84 -1.85 -8.52
CA LEU A 112 2.00 -2.84 -7.45
C LEU A 112 2.42 -4.20 -8.04
N PRO A 113 3.61 -4.73 -7.69
CA PRO A 113 4.10 -6.01 -8.19
C PRO A 113 3.62 -7.16 -7.29
N ILE A 114 2.30 -7.24 -7.04
CA ILE A 114 1.73 -8.33 -6.23
C ILE A 114 1.72 -9.60 -7.08
N GLN A 115 2.52 -10.59 -6.69
CA GLN A 115 2.71 -11.83 -7.46
C GLN A 115 2.91 -13.03 -6.55
N GLY A 116 2.53 -14.22 -7.02
CA GLY A 116 2.68 -15.46 -6.25
C GLY A 116 1.78 -15.48 -5.02
N GLY A 117 2.28 -16.06 -3.93
CA GLY A 117 1.55 -16.21 -2.68
C GLY A 117 0.84 -17.56 -2.53
N TRP A 118 -0.01 -17.67 -1.51
CA TRP A 118 -0.74 -18.91 -1.18
C TRP A 118 -2.06 -18.64 -0.47
N GLU A 119 -2.94 -19.64 -0.47
CA GLU A 119 -4.16 -19.62 0.36
C GLU A 119 -3.89 -20.05 1.81
N SER A 120 -2.87 -20.87 2.03
CA SER A 120 -2.42 -21.29 3.36
C SER A 120 -0.94 -21.68 3.27
N PRO A 121 -0.13 -21.41 4.31
CA PRO A 121 1.26 -21.82 4.34
C PRO A 121 1.34 -23.36 4.42
N SER A 122 2.40 -23.94 3.85
CA SER A 122 2.70 -25.35 4.09
C SER A 122 2.99 -25.57 5.58
N ALA A 123 2.50 -26.67 6.15
CA ALA A 123 2.67 -27.00 7.57
C ALA A 123 4.13 -27.21 7.98
N GLU A 124 5.02 -27.42 7.01
CA GLU A 124 6.46 -27.62 7.22
C GLU A 124 7.24 -26.30 7.33
N LEU A 125 6.62 -25.17 6.95
CA LEU A 125 7.30 -23.88 6.92
C LEU A 125 7.26 -23.19 8.29
N ASN A 126 8.44 -22.91 8.83
CA ASN A 126 8.61 -22.01 9.97
C ASN A 126 8.89 -20.60 9.46
N LEU A 127 7.82 -19.80 9.36
CA LEU A 127 7.85 -18.49 8.72
C LEU A 127 8.03 -17.35 9.74
N SER A 128 8.83 -16.35 9.37
CA SER A 128 9.00 -15.10 10.13
C SER A 128 9.18 -13.92 9.20
N PHE A 129 8.71 -12.75 9.62
CA PHE A 129 9.03 -11.51 8.95
C PHE A 129 10.37 -10.98 9.45
N GLN A 130 11.24 -10.57 8.53
CA GLN A 130 12.46 -9.81 8.79
C GLN A 130 12.18 -8.34 8.45
N ILE A 131 12.33 -7.46 9.43
CA ILE A 131 11.89 -6.06 9.34
C ILE A 131 13.09 -5.14 9.21
N ASP A 132 13.03 -4.22 8.22
CA ASP A 132 13.97 -3.09 8.15
C ASP A 132 13.59 -2.04 9.19
N ASN A 133 13.89 -2.33 10.46
CA ASN A 133 13.55 -1.47 11.58
C ASN A 133 14.36 -0.17 11.64
N LYS A 134 15.35 0.03 10.74
CA LYS A 134 16.00 1.32 10.56
C LYS A 134 15.08 2.30 9.83
N ARG A 135 14.31 1.80 8.85
CA ARG A 135 13.32 2.60 8.10
C ARG A 135 11.95 2.57 8.75
N LEU A 136 11.54 1.41 9.26
CA LEU A 136 10.35 1.22 10.08
C LEU A 136 10.69 1.36 11.58
N ASN A 137 11.11 2.56 11.96
CA ASN A 137 11.56 2.83 13.32
C ASN A 137 10.45 2.55 14.34
N GLY A 138 10.80 1.94 15.47
CA GLY A 138 9.86 1.50 16.51
C GLY A 138 9.44 0.04 16.39
N LEU A 139 9.53 -0.56 15.19
CA LEU A 139 9.15 -1.96 14.99
C LEU A 139 10.28 -2.93 15.42
N PRO A 140 9.95 -4.16 15.85
CA PRO A 140 10.95 -5.18 16.15
C PRO A 140 11.67 -5.61 14.87
N LYS A 141 12.89 -6.17 15.00
CA LYS A 141 13.66 -6.67 13.86
C LYS A 141 13.04 -7.89 13.17
N SER A 142 12.26 -8.66 13.92
CA SER A 142 11.58 -9.83 13.40
C SER A 142 10.33 -10.13 14.23
N VAL A 143 9.36 -10.79 13.60
CA VAL A 143 8.13 -11.28 14.22
C VAL A 143 7.71 -12.57 13.52
N GLU A 144 7.14 -13.52 14.28
CA GLU A 144 6.63 -14.78 13.70
C GLU A 144 5.45 -14.52 12.76
N PHE A 145 5.33 -15.35 11.72
CA PHE A 145 4.12 -15.37 10.91
C PHE A 145 2.92 -15.84 11.75
N PRO A 146 1.73 -15.22 11.62
CA PRO A 146 0.53 -15.63 12.35
C PRO A 146 0.20 -17.12 12.21
N LYS A 147 -0.30 -17.73 13.29
CA LYS A 147 -0.72 -19.15 13.33
C LYS A 147 -2.23 -19.34 13.18
N SER A 148 -3.01 -18.26 13.14
CA SER A 148 -4.47 -18.27 13.06
C SER A 148 -5.03 -17.01 12.40
N GLY A 149 -6.29 -17.05 11.97
CA GLY A 149 -6.97 -15.97 11.25
C GLY A 149 -6.75 -16.09 9.74
N ASP A 150 -6.68 -14.98 9.02
CA ASP A 150 -6.31 -15.01 7.60
C ASP A 150 -4.79 -15.27 7.48
N LEU A 151 -4.45 -16.36 6.80
CA LEU A 151 -3.09 -16.85 6.57
C LEU A 151 -2.69 -16.81 5.09
N ARG A 152 -3.55 -16.23 4.25
CA ARG A 152 -3.25 -16.03 2.84
C ARG A 152 -2.05 -15.10 2.72
N TRP A 153 -1.28 -15.30 1.65
CA TRP A 153 -0.12 -14.49 1.37
C TRP A 153 -0.18 -13.92 -0.03
N ARG A 154 0.13 -12.63 -0.16
CA ARG A 154 0.10 -11.82 -1.39
C ARG A 154 1.29 -10.86 -1.31
N PRO A 155 2.51 -11.34 -1.57
CA PRO A 155 3.68 -10.50 -1.45
C PRO A 155 3.76 -9.49 -2.58
N CYS A 156 4.39 -8.34 -2.30
CA CYS A 156 5.12 -7.65 -3.34
C CYS A 156 6.39 -8.45 -3.67
N ILE A 157 6.62 -8.72 -4.96
CA ILE A 157 7.84 -9.35 -5.48
C ILE A 157 8.39 -8.48 -6.60
N TRP A 158 9.53 -7.85 -6.38
CA TRP A 158 10.15 -7.01 -7.39
C TRP A 158 11.00 -7.82 -8.36
N GLN A 159 10.63 -7.80 -9.63
CA GLN A 159 11.36 -8.45 -10.72
C GLN A 159 11.78 -7.46 -11.83
N SER A 160 11.74 -6.15 -11.56
CA SER A 160 12.14 -5.16 -12.58
C SER A 160 13.63 -5.23 -12.84
N ASN A 161 13.99 -5.27 -14.12
CA ASN A 161 15.38 -5.17 -14.58
C ASN A 161 15.87 -3.71 -14.67
N SER A 162 15.02 -2.73 -14.34
CA SER A 162 15.46 -1.32 -14.35
C SER A 162 16.27 -1.01 -13.11
N SER A 163 17.55 -0.67 -13.31
CA SER A 163 18.45 -0.23 -12.25
C SER A 163 18.12 1.17 -11.71
N SER A 164 17.21 1.91 -12.35
CA SER A 164 16.83 3.26 -11.92
C SER A 164 15.59 3.28 -11.03
N ASP A 165 14.74 2.26 -11.11
CA ASP A 165 13.61 2.14 -10.20
C ASP A 165 14.09 1.76 -8.79
N ILE A 166 13.34 2.20 -7.79
CA ILE A 166 13.68 1.95 -6.38
C ILE A 166 12.69 0.93 -5.83
N TYR A 167 13.20 -0.17 -5.30
CA TYR A 167 12.42 -1.11 -4.51
C TYR A 167 13.12 -1.36 -3.19
N ILE A 168 12.42 -1.12 -2.08
CA ILE A 168 12.94 -1.34 -0.74
C ILE A 168 12.03 -2.34 -0.03
N PRO A 169 12.50 -3.57 0.24
CA PRO A 169 11.80 -4.51 1.09
C PRO A 169 11.83 -3.99 2.54
N LEU A 170 10.68 -3.88 3.19
CA LEU A 170 10.57 -3.34 4.55
C LEU A 170 10.11 -4.40 5.56
N ALA A 171 9.29 -5.35 5.15
CA ALA A 171 8.93 -6.53 5.93
C ALA A 171 8.94 -7.77 5.04
N LYS A 172 10.06 -8.48 5.04
CA LYS A 172 10.32 -9.64 4.18
C LYS A 172 9.92 -10.93 4.86
N LEU A 173 9.14 -11.79 4.21
CA LEU A 173 8.79 -13.10 4.74
C LEU A 173 9.86 -14.13 4.39
N VAL A 174 10.43 -14.79 5.40
CA VAL A 174 11.43 -15.84 5.20
C VAL A 174 11.09 -17.09 6.01
N ASP A 175 11.58 -18.25 5.58
CA ASP A 175 11.60 -19.46 6.40
C ASP A 175 12.91 -19.65 7.18
N SER A 176 12.98 -20.74 7.96
CA SER A 176 14.16 -21.11 8.76
C SER A 176 15.42 -21.41 7.94
N SER A 177 15.30 -21.70 6.63
CA SER A 177 16.44 -21.87 5.73
C SER A 177 16.92 -20.53 5.15
N GLY A 178 16.18 -19.45 5.39
CA GLY A 178 16.43 -18.14 4.80
C GLY A 178 15.83 -17.96 3.40
N GLN A 179 14.99 -18.89 2.94
CA GLN A 179 14.26 -18.74 1.67
C GLN A 179 13.32 -17.54 1.76
N ASP A 180 13.36 -16.68 0.75
CA ASP A 180 12.55 -15.48 0.61
C ASP A 180 11.22 -15.80 -0.09
N TYR A 181 10.11 -15.31 0.48
CA TYR A 181 8.76 -15.47 -0.04
C TYR A 181 8.13 -14.12 -0.44
N GLY A 182 8.92 -13.05 -0.51
CA GLY A 182 8.50 -11.70 -0.87
C GLY A 182 8.14 -10.83 0.33
N ASP A 183 7.61 -9.64 0.05
CA ASP A 183 7.48 -8.58 1.04
C ASP A 183 6.02 -8.24 1.35
N GLY A 184 5.70 -8.15 2.64
CA GLY A 184 4.38 -7.73 3.13
C GLY A 184 4.32 -6.24 3.39
N ILE A 185 5.49 -5.59 3.49
CA ILE A 185 5.64 -4.15 3.42
C ILE A 185 6.76 -3.82 2.44
N ALA A 186 6.49 -2.98 1.46
CA ALA A 186 7.46 -2.54 0.48
C ALA A 186 7.28 -1.07 0.11
N TYR A 187 8.39 -0.40 -0.19
CA TYR A 187 8.40 0.91 -0.81
C TYR A 187 8.89 0.81 -2.25
N ILE A 188 8.18 1.49 -3.16
CA ILE A 188 8.42 1.43 -4.60
C ILE A 188 8.47 2.85 -5.15
N GLU A 189 9.52 3.18 -5.90
CA GLU A 189 9.53 4.34 -6.80
C GLU A 189 9.77 3.91 -8.23
N HIS A 190 8.79 4.16 -9.10
CA HIS A 190 8.90 3.93 -10.53
C HIS A 190 9.59 5.12 -11.17
N LYS A 191 10.92 5.11 -11.34
CA LYS A 191 11.63 6.21 -12.01
C LYS A 191 11.55 6.10 -13.53
N THR A 192 11.41 4.88 -14.04
CA THR A 192 11.50 4.55 -15.46
C THR A 192 10.41 3.61 -15.93
N THR A 193 10.02 2.63 -15.11
CA THR A 193 8.86 1.79 -15.43
C THR A 193 7.55 2.55 -15.22
N ASN A 194 6.48 2.09 -15.86
CA ASN A 194 5.16 2.67 -15.65
C ASN A 194 4.50 2.13 -14.37
N PRO A 195 3.72 2.95 -13.64
CA PRO A 195 3.47 4.38 -13.89
C PRO A 195 4.67 5.25 -13.49
N LYS A 196 5.23 6.01 -14.43
CA LYS A 196 6.49 6.74 -14.22
C LYS A 196 6.30 7.85 -13.18
N ASN A 197 7.30 8.04 -12.33
CA ASN A 197 7.35 8.91 -11.14
C ASN A 197 6.48 8.48 -9.95
N ALA A 198 5.74 7.38 -10.08
CA ALA A 198 4.88 6.90 -9.01
C ALA A 198 5.70 6.52 -7.77
N LYS A 199 5.14 6.85 -6.61
CA LYS A 199 5.63 6.37 -5.30
C LYS A 199 4.54 5.54 -4.66
N ILE A 200 4.87 4.33 -4.25
CA ILE A 200 3.91 3.40 -3.71
C ILE A 200 4.46 2.83 -2.42
N ILE A 201 3.63 2.80 -1.38
CA ILE A 201 3.88 2.02 -0.18
C ILE A 201 2.82 0.93 -0.16
N TYR A 202 3.25 -0.33 -0.15
CA TYR A 202 2.39 -1.48 0.07
C TYR A 202 2.52 -1.95 1.52
N SER A 203 1.41 -2.23 2.19
CA SER A 203 1.40 -2.88 3.50
C SER A 203 0.18 -3.79 3.62
N TRP A 204 0.41 -5.11 3.67
CA TRP A 204 -0.64 -6.11 3.78
C TRP A 204 -0.14 -7.38 4.50
N MET A 205 -1.04 -8.34 4.68
CA MET A 205 -0.99 -9.55 5.49
C MET A 205 -1.09 -9.21 6.96
N ARG A 206 -2.18 -8.48 7.28
CA ARG A 206 -2.57 -8.24 8.67
C ARG A 206 -1.45 -7.63 9.50
N MET A 207 -0.59 -6.80 8.88
CA MET A 207 0.51 -6.16 9.57
C MET A 207 0.01 -5.35 10.77
N THR A 208 -1.19 -4.78 10.64
CA THR A 208 -1.92 -4.08 11.71
C THR A 208 -2.39 -4.98 12.86
N ASP A 209 -2.46 -6.30 12.66
CA ASP A 209 -2.75 -7.29 13.70
C ASP A 209 -1.46 -7.88 14.30
N ILE A 210 -0.40 -7.96 13.48
CA ILE A 210 0.91 -8.51 13.86
C ILE A 210 1.68 -7.52 14.72
N PHE A 211 1.61 -6.24 14.39
CA PHE A 211 2.22 -5.15 15.10
C PHE A 211 1.18 -4.35 15.85
N ASP A 212 1.62 -3.59 16.86
CA ASP A 212 0.80 -2.51 17.38
C ASP A 212 0.45 -1.54 16.23
N MET A 213 -0.85 -1.26 16.08
CA MET A 213 -1.35 -0.46 14.96
C MET A 213 -0.78 0.96 14.98
N ASP A 214 -0.62 1.57 16.15
CA ASP A 214 -0.09 2.93 16.27
C ASP A 214 1.37 2.96 15.83
N ASP A 215 2.18 2.01 16.29
CA ASP A 215 3.60 1.93 15.91
C ASP A 215 3.77 1.65 14.41
N LEU A 216 2.99 0.72 13.85
CA LEU A 216 3.05 0.39 12.42
C LEU A 216 2.65 1.58 11.55
N LEU A 217 1.48 2.17 11.80
CA LEU A 217 1.01 3.30 11.01
C LEU A 217 1.92 4.51 11.21
N PHE A 218 2.47 4.71 12.41
CA PHE A 218 3.47 5.74 12.65
C PHE A 218 4.71 5.54 11.75
N ALA A 219 5.22 4.31 11.68
CA ALA A 219 6.37 3.95 10.87
C ALA A 219 6.08 4.12 9.37
N ILE A 220 4.95 3.58 8.88
CA ILE A 220 4.54 3.63 7.47
C ILE A 220 4.38 5.08 6.99
N PHE A 221 3.63 5.91 7.71
CA PHE A 221 3.39 7.29 7.29
C PHE A 221 4.64 8.19 7.46
N SER A 222 5.69 7.70 8.12
CA SER A 222 7.00 8.37 8.21
C SER A 222 7.97 7.94 7.10
N LEU A 223 7.70 6.85 6.37
CA LEU A 223 8.57 6.32 5.32
C LEU A 223 8.95 7.32 4.22
N PRO A 224 8.04 8.16 3.68
CA PRO A 224 8.40 9.11 2.63
C PRO A 224 9.55 10.06 3.02
N TYR A 225 9.80 10.22 4.33
CA TYR A 225 10.94 10.98 4.85
C TYR A 225 12.17 10.11 5.12
N ASN A 226 11.97 8.89 5.61
CA ASN A 226 13.05 7.98 6.00
C ASN A 226 13.76 7.35 4.79
N VAL A 227 13.10 7.23 3.64
CA VAL A 227 13.71 6.68 2.42
C VAL A 227 14.66 7.68 1.74
N SER A 228 14.47 8.98 1.96
CA SER A 228 15.33 10.03 1.41
C SER A 228 16.61 10.31 2.22
N ARG A 229 16.92 9.50 3.24
CA ARG A 229 18.11 9.60 4.11
C ARG A 229 18.92 8.32 4.05
#